data_AF-A0A5R2NL38-F1
#
_entry.id   AF-A0A5R2NL38-F1
#
_cell.length_a   1.000
_cell.length_b   1.000
_cell.length_c   1.000
_cell.angle_alpha   90.00
_cell.angle_beta   90.00
_cell.angle_gamma   90.00
#
_symmetry.space_group_name_H-M   'P 1'
#
loop_
_entity.id
_entity.type
_entity.pdbx_description
1 polymer ?
#
loop_
_entity_poly.entity_id
_entity_poly.type
_entity_poly.pdbx_seq_one_letter_code
_entity_poly.pdbx_strand_id
1 'polypeptide(L)'
;MSEPVEIPEDWASLHWKQVIGLAKKIGGDVEVSLEDAKRIISDELSTRASTNDGLVAMTKNGDVLHVHPSTVEAHKRAGWVIA
;
A
#
# COMPACT_ATOMS: atom_id res chain seq x y z
N MET A 1 13.23 -2.46 25.82
CA MET A 1 11.97 -3.23 25.94
C MET A 1 10.86 -2.20 25.82
N SER A 2 10.04 -2.28 24.76
CA SER A 2 8.95 -1.32 24.56
C SER A 2 7.78 -1.75 25.45
N GLU A 3 7.26 -0.84 26.25
CA GLU A 3 6.11 -1.09 27.10
C GLU A 3 4.88 -1.46 26.24
N PRO A 4 4.04 -2.40 26.69
CA PRO A 4 2.84 -2.77 25.96
C PRO A 4 1.89 -1.57 25.91
N VAL A 5 1.49 -1.19 24.70
CA VAL A 5 0.50 -0.13 24.49
C VAL A 5 -0.85 -0.61 25.04
N GLU A 6 -1.36 0.05 26.08
CA GLU A 6 -2.71 -0.19 26.58
C GLU A 6 -3.72 0.35 25.57
N ILE A 7 -4.50 -0.55 24.97
CA ILE A 7 -5.57 -0.20 24.04
C ILE A 7 -6.87 -0.10 24.85
N PRO A 8 -7.50 1.09 24.91
CA PRO A 8 -8.79 1.27 25.57
C PRO A 8 -9.86 0.30 25.05
N GLU A 9 -10.74 -0.16 25.95
CA GLU A 9 -11.81 -1.13 25.63
C GLU A 9 -12.77 -0.60 24.54
N ASP A 10 -13.00 0.73 24.52
CA ASP A 10 -13.82 1.41 23.54
C ASP A 10 -13.19 1.40 22.13
N TRP A 11 -11.86 1.51 22.04
CA TRP A 11 -11.10 1.41 20.79
C TRP A 11 -11.24 0.03 20.17
N ALA A 12 -11.10 -1.04 20.97
CA ALA A 12 -11.33 -2.40 20.49
C ALA A 12 -12.78 -2.60 20.03
N SER A 13 -13.74 -2.01 20.74
CA SER A 13 -15.18 -2.07 20.41
C SER A 13 -15.56 -1.29 19.14
N LEU A 14 -14.76 -0.31 18.72
CA LEU A 14 -14.98 0.48 17.50
C LEU A 14 -14.07 0.06 16.34
N HIS A 15 -13.05 -0.76 16.60
CA HIS A 15 -12.11 -1.25 15.61
C HIS A 15 -12.81 -1.95 14.44
N TRP A 16 -13.85 -2.74 14.71
CA TRP A 16 -14.62 -3.39 13.65
C TRP A 16 -15.35 -2.39 12.73
N LYS A 17 -15.84 -1.26 13.27
CA LYS A 17 -16.47 -0.20 12.48
C LYS A 17 -15.45 0.53 11.61
N GLN A 18 -14.24 0.74 12.13
CA GLN A 18 -13.12 1.33 11.37
C GLN A 18 -12.70 0.42 10.22
N VAL A 19 -12.60 -0.89 10.47
CA VAL A 19 -12.31 -1.91 9.45
C VAL A 19 -13.38 -1.90 8.34
N ILE A 20 -14.66 -1.90 8.69
CA ILE A 20 -15.76 -1.80 7.71
C ILE A 20 -15.70 -0.47 6.94
N GLY A 21 -15.50 0.65 7.64
CA GLY A 21 -15.43 1.97 7.01
C GLY A 21 -14.25 2.10 6.04
N LEU A 22 -13.10 1.51 6.36
CA LEU A 22 -11.95 1.46 5.46
C LEU A 22 -12.22 0.57 4.25
N ALA A 23 -12.81 -0.61 4.44
CA ALA A 23 -13.15 -1.52 3.36
C ALA A 23 -14.16 -0.90 2.37
N LYS A 24 -15.17 -0.17 2.87
CA LYS A 24 -16.12 0.56 2.01
C LYS A 24 -15.46 1.65 1.16
N LYS A 25 -14.45 2.35 1.71
CA LYS A 25 -13.67 3.33 0.95
C LYS A 25 -12.84 2.69 -0.17
N ILE A 26 -12.37 1.47 0.04
CA ILE A 26 -11.57 0.71 -0.93
C ILE A 26 -12.47 0.06 -2.00
N GLY A 27 -13.51 -0.66 -1.57
CA GLY A 27 -14.36 -1.52 -2.42
C GLY A 27 -15.59 -0.84 -3.02
N GLY A 28 -15.81 0.45 -2.74
CA GLY A 28 -17.07 1.13 -3.02
C GLY A 28 -18.08 0.92 -1.88
N ASP A 29 -18.98 1.89 -1.68
CA ASP A 29 -19.84 2.02 -0.49
C ASP A 29 -20.97 0.96 -0.42
N VAL A 30 -20.58 -0.31 -0.38
CA VAL A 30 -21.44 -1.49 -0.35
C VAL A 30 -21.49 -2.02 1.08
N GLU A 31 -22.60 -2.63 1.49
CA GLU A 31 -22.63 -3.37 2.75
C GLU A 31 -21.64 -4.54 2.69
N VAL A 32 -20.72 -4.56 3.65
CA VAL A 32 -19.65 -5.57 3.75
C VAL A 32 -19.65 -6.14 5.17
N SER A 33 -19.51 -7.47 5.26
CA SER A 33 -19.31 -8.15 6.54
C SER A 33 -17.92 -7.81 7.11
N LEU A 34 -17.69 -8.10 8.40
CA LEU A 34 -16.36 -7.88 9.00
C LEU A 34 -15.28 -8.77 8.34
N GLU A 35 -15.62 -10.00 7.94
CA GLU A 35 -14.69 -10.90 7.25
C GLU A 35 -14.36 -10.39 5.85
N ASP A 36 -15.37 -9.95 5.10
CA ASP A 36 -15.16 -9.35 3.77
C ASP A 36 -14.36 -8.06 3.87
N ALA A 37 -14.62 -7.23 4.88
CA ALA A 37 -13.89 -6.00 5.10
C ALA A 37 -12.39 -6.26 5.34
N LYS A 38 -12.06 -7.27 6.16
CA LYS A 38 -10.67 -7.69 6.37
C LYS A 38 -10.02 -8.19 5.08
N ARG A 39 -10.75 -8.98 4.29
CA ARG A 39 -10.26 -9.49 3.00
C ARG A 39 -9.99 -8.36 2.02
N ILE A 40 -10.92 -7.42 1.85
CA ILE A 40 -10.77 -6.24 0.97
C ILE A 40 -9.52 -5.44 1.34
N ILE A 41 -9.31 -5.19 2.64
CA ILE A 41 -8.13 -4.46 3.12
C ILE A 41 -6.85 -5.25 2.86
N SER A 42 -6.85 -6.56 3.13
CA SER A 42 -5.69 -7.42 2.88
C SER A 42 -5.33 -7.48 1.40
N ASP A 43 -6.32 -7.60 0.52
CA ASP A 43 -6.14 -7.63 -0.93
C ASP A 43 -5.53 -6.30 -1.41
N GLU A 44 -6.07 -5.15 -0.98
CA GLU A 44 -5.54 -3.83 -1.32
C GLU A 44 -4.10 -3.61 -0.81
N LEU A 45 -3.81 -4.03 0.43
CA LEU A 45 -2.45 -3.94 0.98
C LEU A 45 -1.48 -4.82 0.20
N SER A 46 -1.92 -6.02 -0.23
CA SER A 46 -1.12 -6.94 -1.04
C SER A 46 -0.87 -6.37 -2.43
N THR A 47 -1.88 -5.75 -3.06
CA THR A 47 -1.75 -5.03 -4.33
C THR A 47 -0.79 -3.85 -4.22
N ARG A 48 -0.87 -3.06 -3.14
CA ARG A 48 0.07 -1.95 -2.92
C ARG A 48 1.50 -2.43 -2.67
N ALA A 49 1.66 -3.51 -1.90
CA ALA A 49 2.95 -4.13 -1.67
C ALA A 49 3.57 -4.64 -2.99
N SER A 50 2.80 -5.30 -3.85
CA SER A 50 3.26 -5.75 -5.17
C SER A 50 3.44 -4.60 -6.17
N THR A 51 2.88 -3.42 -5.92
CA THR A 51 3.17 -2.22 -6.74
C THR A 51 4.63 -1.78 -6.57
N ASN A 52 5.27 -2.07 -5.43
CA ASN A 52 6.72 -1.87 -5.28
C ASN A 52 7.56 -2.93 -6.01
N ASP A 53 7.04 -4.15 -6.22
CA ASP A 53 7.67 -5.18 -7.07
C ASP A 53 7.63 -4.82 -8.57
N GLY A 54 6.92 -3.75 -8.94
CA GLY A 54 6.86 -3.21 -10.31
C GLY A 54 7.79 -2.03 -10.58
N LEU A 55 8.61 -1.59 -9.61
CA LEU A 55 9.54 -0.48 -9.84
C LEU A 55 10.68 -0.92 -10.76
N VAL A 56 10.98 -0.09 -11.75
CA VAL A 56 12.07 -0.32 -12.69
C VAL A 56 13.34 0.26 -12.11
N ALA A 57 14.34 -0.59 -11.91
CA ALA A 57 15.69 -0.14 -11.56
C ALA A 57 16.31 0.58 -12.76
N MET A 58 16.79 1.80 -12.55
CA MET A 58 17.48 2.59 -13.53
C MET A 58 18.84 3.07 -13.00
N THR A 59 19.84 3.12 -13.87
CA THR A 59 21.22 3.45 -13.53
C THR A 59 21.67 4.70 -14.28
N LYS A 60 22.44 5.56 -13.61
CA LYS A 60 23.13 6.71 -14.22
C LYS A 60 24.40 7.02 -13.45
N ASN A 61 25.55 7.08 -14.14
CA ASN A 61 26.85 7.43 -13.53
C ASN A 61 27.25 6.59 -12.30
N GLY A 62 26.76 5.34 -12.20
CA GLY A 62 27.02 4.45 -11.06
C GLY A 62 25.96 4.50 -9.95
N ASP A 63 25.01 5.43 -10.00
CA ASP A 63 23.88 5.51 -9.08
C ASP A 63 22.71 4.66 -9.59
N VAL A 64 21.98 4.02 -8.67
CA VAL A 64 20.77 3.23 -8.95
C VAL A 64 19.55 3.89 -8.30
N LEU A 65 18.50 4.06 -9.08
CA LEU A 65 17.20 4.58 -8.66
C LEU A 65 16.09 3.61 -9.07
N HIS A 66 15.15 3.32 -8.17
CA HIS A 66 13.95 2.55 -8.49
C HIS A 66 12.81 3.51 -8.80
N VAL A 67 12.26 3.44 -10.02
CA VAL A 67 11.24 4.38 -10.50
C VAL A 67 9.98 3.65 -10.92
N HIS A 68 8.83 4.33 -10.81
CA HIS A 68 7.57 3.77 -11.29
C HIS A 68 7.59 3.62 -12.83
N PRO A 69 7.08 2.52 -13.42
CA PRO A 69 7.12 2.27 -14.87
C PRO A 69 6.60 3.43 -15.73
N SER A 70 5.56 4.13 -15.25
CA SER A 70 4.99 5.30 -15.95
C SER A 70 5.96 6.49 -16.09
N THR A 71 7.04 6.51 -15.30
CA THR A 71 8.04 7.59 -15.29
C THR A 71 9.35 7.23 -16.00
N VAL A 72 9.49 6.01 -16.52
CA VAL A 72 10.72 5.51 -17.17
C VAL A 72 11.13 6.38 -18.35
N GLU A 73 10.19 6.77 -19.22
CA GLU A 73 10.50 7.58 -20.41
C GLU A 73 11.01 8.99 -20.06
N ALA A 74 10.53 9.57 -18.95
CA ALA A 74 11.06 10.84 -18.46
C ALA A 74 12.51 10.69 -17.97
N HIS A 75 12.81 9.59 -17.27
CA HIS A 75 14.16 9.31 -16.79
C HIS A 75 15.13 8.96 -17.92
N LYS A 76 14.67 8.24 -18.96
CA LYS A 76 15.45 8.01 -20.19
C LYS A 76 15.87 9.32 -20.85
N ARG A 77 14.94 10.29 -20.98
CA ARG A 77 15.25 11.64 -21.51
C ARG A 77 16.25 12.40 -20.64
N ALA A 78 16.24 12.16 -19.33
CA ALA A 78 17.21 12.70 -18.38
C ALA A 78 18.55 11.93 -18.35
N GLY A 79 18.74 10.93 -19.22
CA GLY A 79 19.97 10.17 -19.37
C GLY A 79 20.14 9.00 -18.41
N TRP A 80 19.05 8.50 -17.82
CA TRP A 80 19.05 7.25 -17.06
C TRP A 80 18.77 6.06 -17.99
N VAL A 81 19.41 4.92 -17.73
CA VAL A 81 19.16 3.66 -18.46
C VAL A 81 18.55 2.63 -17.53
N ILE A 82 17.77 1.69 -18.06
CA ILE A 82 17.32 0.55 -17.24
C ILE A 82 18.56 -0.28 -16.89
N ALA A 83 18.68 -0.64 -15.61
CA ALA A 83 19.81 -1.38 -15.06
C ALA A 83 19.93 -2.79 -15.63
#